data_AF-A0A2G5CUT5-F1
#
_entry.id   AF-A0A2G5CUT5-F1
#
_cell.length_a   1.000
_cell.length_b   1.000
_cell.length_c   1.000
_cell.angle_alpha   90.00
_cell.angle_beta   90.00
_cell.angle_gamma   90.00
#
_symmetry.space_group_name_H-M   'P 1'
#
loop_
_entity.id
_entity.type
_entity.pdbx_description
1 polymer ?
#
loop_
_entity_poly.entity_id
_entity_poly.type
_entity_poly.pdbx_seq_one_letter_code
_entity_poly.pdbx_strand_id
1 'polypeptide(L)'
;MYFVNNHPFFYLNLEGIILDNTRLLIRNDAFTIKNRYPIGGFIIDSGSNFSYLNKTAFDILVDNLNKRIKYVKRVPEIEKRFGFKLCYDYQWQYLMVTPVLTFHFTGANLYLPSFNTWLKIKGDIHCLAILPTDGRSKLGNFQQQDFNVGYDLENKLFSFDLTYCSDLD
;
A
#
# COMPACT_ATOMS: atom_id res chain seq x y z
N MET A 1 2.91 -13.31 -10.77
CA MET A 1 3.90 -13.51 -9.69
C MET A 1 5.18 -14.09 -10.27
N TYR A 2 6.35 -13.87 -9.68
CA TYR A 2 7.58 -14.52 -10.12
C TYR A 2 8.57 -14.75 -8.97
N PHE A 3 9.53 -15.64 -9.21
CA PHE A 3 10.63 -15.95 -8.31
C PHE A 3 11.94 -15.49 -8.92
N VAL A 4 12.86 -15.05 -8.08
CA VAL A 4 14.25 -14.80 -8.46
C VAL A 4 15.09 -15.90 -7.82
N ASN A 5 15.88 -16.62 -8.62
CA ASN A 5 16.74 -17.70 -8.14
C ASN A 5 17.60 -17.22 -6.96
N ASN A 6 17.71 -18.06 -5.92
CA ASN A 6 18.43 -17.79 -4.67
C ASN A 6 17.86 -16.64 -3.81
N HIS A 7 16.58 -16.29 -3.98
CA HIS A 7 15.88 -15.36 -3.09
C HIS A 7 14.62 -15.98 -2.47
N PRO A 8 14.37 -15.79 -1.16
CA PRO A 8 13.25 -16.43 -0.45
C PRO A 8 11.92 -15.66 -0.59
N PHE A 9 11.79 -14.72 -1.54
CA PHE A 9 10.65 -13.81 -1.61
C PHE A 9 9.69 -14.13 -2.77
N PHE A 10 8.40 -13.88 -2.54
CA PHE A 10 7.39 -13.82 -3.60
C PHE A 10 7.35 -12.41 -4.19
N TYR A 11 7.57 -12.31 -5.51
CA TYR A 11 7.56 -11.03 -6.22
C TYR A 11 6.26 -10.83 -6.99
N LEU A 12 5.70 -9.64 -6.82
CA LEU A 12 4.59 -9.10 -7.58
C LEU A 12 5.13 -8.01 -8.52
N ASN A 13 4.47 -7.85 -9.66
CA ASN A 13 4.79 -6.74 -10.57
C ASN A 13 3.76 -5.63 -10.36
N LEU A 14 4.11 -4.62 -9.56
CA LEU A 14 3.27 -3.43 -9.40
C LEU A 14 3.49 -2.51 -10.59
N GLU A 15 2.46 -2.33 -11.40
CA GLU A 15 2.52 -1.50 -12.61
C GLU A 15 2.14 -0.05 -12.32
N GLY A 16 1.37 0.19 -11.25
CA GLY A 16 0.97 1.54 -10.88
C GLY A 16 0.14 1.59 -9.61
N ILE A 17 -0.05 2.82 -9.13
CA ILE A 17 -0.94 3.15 -8.03
C ILE A 17 -2.06 4.01 -8.60
N ILE A 18 -3.29 3.71 -8.23
CA ILE A 18 -4.49 4.44 -8.67
C ILE A 18 -5.17 4.99 -7.42
N LEU A 19 -5.59 6.26 -7.48
CA LEU A 19 -6.49 6.85 -6.50
C LEU A 19 -7.84 7.09 -7.17
N ASP A 20 -8.90 6.48 -6.65
CA ASP A 20 -10.21 6.38 -7.29
C ASP A 20 -10.06 5.85 -8.73
N ASN A 21 -10.23 6.74 -9.72
CA ASN A 21 -10.13 6.42 -11.14
C ASN A 21 -8.90 7.05 -11.81
N THR A 22 -7.95 7.59 -11.04
CA THR A 22 -6.78 8.28 -11.59
C THR A 22 -5.50 7.52 -11.27
N ARG A 23 -4.85 7.03 -12.33
CA ARG A 23 -3.50 6.47 -12.22
C ARG A 23 -2.49 7.57 -11.89
N LEU A 24 -1.70 7.36 -10.85
CA LEU A 24 -0.64 8.28 -10.47
C LEU A 24 0.51 8.23 -11.49
N LEU A 25 1.14 9.38 -11.73
CA LEU A 25 2.26 9.52 -12.66
C LEU A 25 3.57 9.02 -12.03
N ILE A 26 3.62 7.74 -11.72
CA ILE A 26 4.81 7.04 -11.21
C ILE A 26 5.50 6.37 -12.39
N ARG A 27 6.83 6.53 -12.51
CA ARG A 27 7.58 5.87 -13.57
C ARG A 27 7.47 4.36 -13.43
N ASN A 28 7.28 3.64 -14.54
CA ASN A 28 7.15 2.19 -14.55
C ASN A 28 8.37 1.48 -13.92
N ASP A 29 9.56 2.09 -14.00
CA ASP A 29 10.80 1.55 -13.42
C ASP A 29 10.97 1.85 -11.91
N ALA A 30 10.01 2.53 -11.26
CA ALA A 30 10.07 2.85 -9.84
C ALA A 30 9.98 1.61 -8.94
N PHE A 31 9.35 0.54 -9.44
CA PHE A 31 9.16 -0.72 -8.71
C PHE A 31 9.99 -1.87 -9.27
N THR A 32 10.77 -1.67 -10.33
CA THR A 32 11.54 -2.73 -11.01
C THR A 32 12.87 -3.03 -10.34
N ILE A 33 13.32 -4.28 -10.36
CA ILE A 33 14.66 -4.71 -9.93
C ILE A 33 15.71 -4.07 -10.84
N LYS A 34 16.56 -3.17 -10.34
CA LYS A 34 17.68 -2.62 -11.13
C LYS A 34 18.96 -3.44 -10.93
N ASN A 35 19.57 -3.80 -12.06
CA ASN A 35 20.79 -4.58 -12.29
C ASN A 35 21.76 -4.86 -11.11
N ARG A 36 22.11 -6.15 -10.98
CA ARG A 36 23.22 -6.79 -10.23
C ARG A 36 23.06 -7.04 -8.72
N TYR A 37 22.16 -6.37 -8.02
CA TYR A 37 21.67 -6.78 -6.69
C TYR A 37 20.20 -6.39 -6.57
N PRO A 38 19.36 -7.06 -5.76
CA PRO A 38 17.93 -6.94 -5.87
C PRO A 38 17.51 -5.71 -5.07
N ILE A 39 17.67 -4.52 -5.63
CA ILE A 39 17.04 -3.31 -5.10
C ILE A 39 16.11 -2.83 -6.19
N GLY A 40 14.81 -2.91 -5.87
CA GLY A 40 13.72 -2.98 -6.82
C GLY A 40 13.08 -4.37 -6.84
N GLY A 41 11.85 -4.44 -7.33
CA GLY A 41 10.90 -5.53 -7.11
C GLY A 41 9.89 -5.15 -6.02
N PHE A 42 8.61 -5.50 -6.23
CA PHE A 42 7.56 -5.36 -5.23
C PHE A 42 7.31 -6.73 -4.62
N ILE A 43 7.51 -6.89 -3.31
CA ILE A 43 7.31 -8.20 -2.64
C ILE A 43 6.00 -8.23 -1.86
N ILE A 44 5.47 -9.41 -1.61
CA ILE A 44 4.45 -9.60 -0.56
C ILE A 44 5.12 -10.13 0.69
N ASP A 45 4.86 -9.47 1.82
CA ASP A 45 5.60 -9.66 3.07
C ASP A 45 4.67 -9.44 4.26
N SER A 46 3.93 -10.49 4.64
CA SER A 46 3.08 -10.49 5.84
C SER A 46 3.89 -10.34 7.15
N GLY A 47 5.22 -10.52 7.11
CA GLY A 47 6.10 -10.24 8.25
C GLY A 47 6.37 -8.75 8.49
N SER A 48 6.02 -7.88 7.53
CA SER A 48 6.06 -6.43 7.70
C SER A 48 4.71 -5.89 8.17
N ASN A 49 4.70 -4.98 9.14
CA ASN A 49 3.48 -4.40 9.68
C ASN A 49 2.64 -3.64 8.63
N PHE A 50 3.27 -2.79 7.82
CA PHE A 50 2.66 -1.94 6.80
C PHE A 50 3.28 -2.19 5.43
N SER A 51 2.58 -1.75 4.39
CA SER A 51 3.19 -1.63 3.06
C SER A 51 4.24 -0.54 3.05
N TYR A 52 5.33 -0.81 2.33
CA TYR A 52 6.36 0.19 2.10
C TYR A 52 6.53 0.44 0.61
N LEU A 53 6.72 1.70 0.24
CA LEU A 53 6.98 2.10 -1.14
C LEU A 53 8.36 2.74 -1.23
N ASN A 54 9.03 2.55 -2.36
CA ASN A 54 10.21 3.35 -2.66
C ASN A 54 9.87 4.84 -2.53
N LYS A 55 10.84 5.64 -2.10
CA LYS A 55 10.60 7.05 -1.76
C LYS A 55 9.91 7.85 -2.88
N THR A 56 10.31 7.66 -4.14
CA THR A 56 9.71 8.37 -5.27
C THR A 56 8.21 8.07 -5.44
N ALA A 57 7.80 6.80 -5.39
CA ALA A 57 6.39 6.44 -5.48
C ALA A 57 5.61 6.90 -4.24
N PHE A 58 6.22 6.83 -3.07
CA PHE A 58 5.64 7.28 -1.82
C PHE A 58 5.34 8.78 -1.83
N ASP A 59 6.29 9.61 -2.25
CA ASP A 59 6.14 11.07 -2.30
C ASP A 59 5.02 11.46 -3.28
N ILE A 60 4.96 10.82 -4.45
CA ILE A 60 3.88 11.03 -5.43
C ILE A 60 2.52 10.65 -4.86
N LEU A 61 2.42 9.55 -4.12
CA LEU A 61 1.19 9.12 -3.45
C LEU A 61 0.74 10.17 -2.41
N VAL A 62 1.63 10.59 -1.53
CA VAL A 62 1.34 11.58 -0.48
C VAL A 62 0.91 12.91 -1.08
N ASP A 63 1.57 13.38 -2.13
CA ASP A 63 1.21 14.63 -2.80
C ASP A 63 -0.20 14.57 -3.41
N ASN A 64 -0.58 13.45 -4.02
CA ASN A 64 -1.90 13.29 -4.60
C ASN A 64 -2.99 13.14 -3.53
N LEU A 65 -2.72 12.42 -2.44
CA LEU A 65 -3.62 12.33 -1.30
C LEU A 65 -3.83 13.70 -0.65
N ASN A 66 -2.77 14.47 -0.40
CA ASN A 66 -2.85 15.84 0.12
C ASN A 66 -3.72 16.75 -0.75
N LYS A 67 -3.60 16.66 -2.08
CA LYS A 67 -4.42 17.46 -3.01
C LYS A 67 -5.90 17.10 -2.94
N ARG A 68 -6.23 15.82 -2.79
CA ARG A 68 -7.63 15.32 -2.74
C ARG A 68 -8.29 15.56 -1.40
N ILE A 69 -7.53 15.42 -0.31
CA ILE A 69 -8.02 15.51 1.08
C ILE A 69 -7.69 16.90 1.68
N LYS A 70 -7.55 17.93 0.83
CA LYS A 70 -7.08 19.28 1.23
C LYS A 70 -7.96 20.00 2.26
N TYR A 71 -9.19 19.55 2.46
CA TYR A 71 -10.15 20.14 3.39
C TYR A 71 -10.06 19.58 4.80
N VAL A 72 -9.23 18.55 5.02
CA VAL A 72 -9.04 17.93 6.32
C VAL A 72 -7.75 18.45 6.96
N LYS A 73 -7.78 18.68 8.27
CA LYS A 73 -6.63 19.18 9.02
C LYS A 73 -5.53 18.11 9.09
N ARG A 74 -4.38 18.39 8.51
CA ARG A 74 -3.16 17.58 8.67
C ARG A 74 -2.58 17.74 10.08
N VAL A 75 -1.95 16.69 10.61
CA VAL A 75 -1.48 16.60 12.00
C VAL A 75 0.04 16.26 12.08
N PRO A 76 0.94 17.21 11.75
CA PRO A 76 2.39 16.94 11.67
C PRO A 76 3.04 16.49 12.99
N GLU A 77 2.48 16.90 14.13
CA GLU A 77 2.96 16.50 15.45
C GLU A 77 2.80 14.99 15.70
N ILE A 78 1.74 14.39 15.17
CA ILE A 78 1.50 12.93 15.24
C ILE A 78 2.41 12.19 14.26
N GLU A 79 2.58 12.73 13.04
CA GLU A 79 3.53 12.21 12.06
C GLU A 79 4.94 12.08 12.66
N LYS A 80 5.43 13.15 13.30
CA LYS A 80 6.75 13.16 13.94
C LYS A 80 6.83 12.19 15.13
N ARG A 81 5.79 12.17 15.98
CA ARG A 81 5.80 11.37 17.22
C ARG A 81 5.76 9.87 16.96
N PHE A 82 5.00 9.43 15.96
CA PHE A 82 4.74 8.01 15.70
C PHE A 82 5.41 7.49 14.42
N GLY A 83 6.14 8.34 13.69
CA GLY A 83 6.92 7.94 12.52
C GLY A 83 6.12 7.87 11.21
N PHE A 84 4.83 8.22 11.22
CA PHE A 84 4.01 8.35 10.01
C PHE A 84 4.41 9.58 9.20
N LYS A 85 3.97 9.64 7.94
CA LYS A 85 4.30 10.75 7.02
C LYS A 85 3.10 11.53 6.53
N LEU A 86 1.90 11.02 6.79
CA LEU A 86 0.65 11.68 6.44
C LEU A 86 -0.42 11.29 7.45
N CYS A 87 -0.85 12.25 8.26
CA CYS A 87 -1.90 12.07 9.26
C CYS A 87 -2.91 13.21 9.19
N TYR A 88 -4.18 12.87 9.41
CA TYR A 88 -5.29 13.81 9.39
C TYR A 88 -6.16 13.65 10.64
N ASP A 89 -6.73 14.75 11.10
CA ASP A 89 -7.72 14.82 12.18
C ASP A 89 -9.13 14.88 11.56
N TYR A 90 -9.85 13.77 11.61
CA TYR A 90 -11.20 13.64 11.05
C TYR A 90 -11.96 12.43 11.58
N GLN A 91 -13.27 12.60 11.78
CA GLN A 91 -14.14 11.53 12.29
C GLN A 91 -14.20 10.37 11.30
N TRP A 92 -14.14 9.13 11.81
CA TRP A 92 -14.07 7.92 10.98
C TRP A 92 -15.25 7.79 10.00
N GLN A 93 -16.43 8.27 10.39
CA GLN A 93 -17.62 8.32 9.53
C GLN A 93 -17.43 9.12 8.23
N TYR A 94 -16.43 9.99 8.17
CA TYR A 94 -16.05 10.72 6.95
C TYR A 94 -14.93 10.03 6.16
N LEU A 95 -14.40 8.85 6.57
CA LEU A 95 -13.43 8.10 5.74
C LEU A 95 -13.99 7.69 4.38
N MET A 96 -15.31 7.56 4.25
CA MET A 96 -15.96 7.30 2.97
C MET A 96 -15.69 8.39 1.92
N VAL A 97 -15.18 9.57 2.31
CA VAL A 97 -14.74 10.61 1.37
C VAL A 97 -13.25 10.55 1.02
N THR A 98 -12.49 9.62 1.62
CA THR A 98 -11.08 9.44 1.24
C THR A 98 -10.98 8.65 -0.07
N PRO A 99 -10.04 9.02 -0.96
CA PRO A 99 -9.84 8.30 -2.21
C PRO A 99 -9.57 6.81 -1.96
N VAL A 100 -10.23 5.94 -2.72
CA VAL A 100 -9.91 4.50 -2.71
C VAL A 100 -8.54 4.33 -3.35
N LEU A 101 -7.61 3.71 -2.62
CA LEU A 101 -6.28 3.40 -3.14
C LEU A 101 -6.30 2.03 -3.80
N THR A 102 -5.78 1.91 -5.01
CA THR A 102 -5.61 0.62 -5.68
C THR A 102 -4.15 0.40 -6.03
N PHE A 103 -3.62 -0.76 -5.63
CA PHE A 103 -2.38 -1.29 -6.18
C PHE A 103 -2.71 -2.12 -7.41
N HIS A 104 -2.27 -1.63 -8.57
CA HIS A 104 -2.51 -2.27 -9.85
C HIS A 104 -1.32 -3.14 -10.23
N PHE A 105 -1.48 -4.45 -10.03
CA PHE A 105 -0.48 -5.45 -10.36
C PHE A 105 -0.76 -6.03 -11.75
N THR A 106 0.26 -6.62 -12.38
CA THR A 106 0.04 -7.43 -13.59
C THR A 106 -0.94 -8.56 -13.28
N GLY A 107 -2.11 -8.52 -13.91
CA GLY A 107 -3.16 -9.54 -13.79
C GLY A 107 -4.04 -9.44 -12.54
N ALA A 108 -3.86 -8.46 -11.66
CA ALA A 108 -4.68 -8.30 -10.45
C ALA A 108 -4.75 -6.84 -9.97
N ASN A 109 -5.91 -6.44 -9.44
CA ASN A 109 -6.07 -5.19 -8.71
C ASN A 109 -6.31 -5.49 -7.24
N LEU A 110 -5.50 -4.88 -6.37
CA LEU A 110 -5.80 -4.84 -4.94
C LEU A 110 -6.43 -3.49 -4.62
N TYR A 111 -7.75 -3.50 -4.46
CA TYR A 111 -8.51 -2.35 -3.97
C TYR A 111 -8.36 -2.28 -2.46
N LEU A 112 -7.70 -1.23 -1.97
CA LEU A 112 -7.53 -0.99 -0.53
C LEU A 112 -8.65 -0.09 -0.04
N PRO A 113 -9.66 -0.64 0.65
CA PRO A 113 -10.64 0.19 1.32
C PRO A 113 -9.97 1.03 2.42
N SER A 114 -10.75 1.97 2.95
CA SER A 114 -10.32 2.91 3.97
C SER A 114 -9.64 2.24 5.19
N PHE A 115 -10.17 1.10 5.63
CA PHE A 115 -9.62 0.36 6.78
C PHE A 115 -8.29 -0.33 6.50
N ASN A 116 -7.95 -0.63 5.24
CA ASN A 116 -6.61 -1.10 4.86
C ASN A 116 -5.65 0.04 4.46
N THR A 117 -6.12 1.29 4.42
CA THR A 117 -5.32 2.45 4.00
C THR A 117 -4.97 3.36 5.17
N TRP A 118 -5.88 3.53 6.12
CA TRP A 118 -5.78 4.51 7.20
C TRP A 118 -5.84 3.84 8.58
N LEU A 119 -4.78 4.01 9.35
CA LEU A 119 -4.70 3.52 10.73
C LEU A 119 -5.15 4.61 11.71
N LYS A 120 -6.09 4.28 12.58
CA LYS A 120 -6.50 5.13 13.71
C LYS A 120 -5.41 5.14 14.79
N ILE A 121 -4.87 6.32 15.11
CA ILE A 121 -3.80 6.48 16.12
C ILE A 121 -4.36 6.90 17.47
N LYS A 122 -5.18 7.95 17.50
CA LYS A 122 -5.75 8.51 18.74
C LYS A 122 -6.93 9.42 18.42
N GLY A 123 -8.01 9.32 19.19
CA GLY A 123 -9.18 10.17 18.98
C GLY A 123 -9.69 9.98 17.55
N ASP A 124 -9.81 11.06 16.79
CA ASP A 124 -10.18 11.06 15.36
C ASP A 124 -8.97 11.23 14.42
N ILE A 125 -7.76 10.94 14.90
CA ILE A 125 -6.55 11.08 14.11
C ILE A 125 -6.24 9.76 13.40
N HIS A 126 -6.19 9.80 12.07
CA HIS A 126 -5.86 8.66 11.22
C HIS A 126 -4.65 8.96 10.34
N CYS A 127 -3.76 7.99 10.21
CA CYS A 127 -2.52 8.11 9.47
C CYS A 127 -2.47 7.11 8.32
N LEU A 128 -1.85 7.50 7.21
CA LEU A 128 -1.60 6.63 6.07
C LEU A 128 -0.74 5.44 6.54
N ALA A 129 -1.29 4.23 6.44
CA ALA A 129 -0.64 2.98 6.83
C ALA A 129 0.27 2.44 5.72
N ILE A 130 0.93 3.34 5.00
CA ILE A 130 1.94 3.08 3.98
C ILE A 130 3.12 3.99 4.30
N LEU A 131 4.34 3.46 4.25
CA LEU A 131 5.55 4.20 4.63
C LEU A 131 6.60 4.20 3.51
N PRO A 132 7.51 5.19 3.47
CA PRO A 132 8.63 5.16 2.55
C PRO A 132 9.68 4.14 3.00
N THR A 133 10.43 3.60 2.05
CA THR A 133 11.63 2.79 2.32
C THR A 133 12.74 3.12 1.32
N ASP A 134 13.99 3.01 1.78
CA ASP A 134 15.18 3.00 0.93
C ASP A 134 15.46 1.60 0.35
N GLY A 135 14.71 0.58 0.83
CA GLY A 135 14.77 -0.79 0.36
C GLY A 135 13.77 -1.11 -0.75
N ARG A 136 13.30 -2.35 -0.78
CA ARG A 136 12.27 -2.80 -1.74
C ARG A 136 10.89 -2.39 -1.29
N SER A 137 10.07 -1.98 -2.27
CA SER A 137 8.63 -1.84 -2.06
C SER A 137 8.02 -3.19 -1.69
N LYS A 138 7.00 -3.17 -0.82
CA LYS A 138 6.37 -4.38 -0.31
C LYS A 138 4.91 -4.15 0.06
N LEU A 139 4.10 -5.19 -0.08
CA LEU A 139 2.77 -5.30 0.54
C LEU A 139 2.93 -5.87 1.94
N GLY A 140 2.58 -5.08 2.96
CA GLY A 140 2.64 -5.51 4.35
C GLY A 140 1.34 -6.11 4.87
N ASN A 141 1.36 -6.55 6.13
CA ASN A 141 0.27 -7.20 6.82
C ASN A 141 -1.01 -6.35 6.87
N PHE A 142 -0.93 -5.07 7.22
CA PHE A 142 -2.12 -4.21 7.35
C PHE A 142 -2.95 -4.11 6.04
N GLN A 143 -2.29 -4.17 4.88
CA GLN A 143 -2.96 -4.18 3.57
C GLN A 143 -3.41 -5.56 3.11
N GLN A 144 -3.03 -6.63 3.83
CA GLN A 144 -3.47 -8.01 3.57
C GLN A 144 -4.62 -8.43 4.49
N GLN A 145 -4.89 -7.68 5.57
CA GLN A 145 -6.01 -7.95 6.47
C GLN A 145 -7.34 -7.90 5.73
N ASP A 146 -8.25 -8.81 6.08
CA ASP A 146 -9.57 -8.95 5.45
C ASP A 146 -9.50 -9.23 3.94
N PHE A 147 -8.47 -9.97 3.50
CA PHE A 147 -8.38 -10.54 2.16
C PHE A 147 -8.05 -12.02 2.22
N ASN A 148 -8.75 -12.82 1.41
CA ASN A 148 -8.27 -14.12 0.98
C ASN A 148 -7.16 -13.89 -0.05
N VAL A 149 -5.92 -14.22 0.34
CA VAL A 149 -4.74 -14.06 -0.50
C VAL A 149 -4.37 -15.40 -1.12
N GLY A 150 -4.63 -15.55 -2.43
CA GLY A 150 -4.38 -16.77 -3.16
C GLY A 150 -3.01 -16.80 -3.84
N TYR A 151 -2.27 -17.89 -3.65
CA TYR A 151 -0.97 -18.14 -4.31
C TYR A 151 -1.08 -19.36 -5.21
N ASP A 152 -1.12 -19.14 -6.52
CA ASP A 152 -1.03 -20.23 -7.50
C ASP A 152 0.41 -20.29 -8.02
N LEU A 153 1.18 -21.23 -7.47
CA LEU A 153 2.61 -21.38 -7.79
C LEU A 153 2.83 -22.00 -9.17
N GLU A 154 1.90 -22.84 -9.63
CA GLU A 154 1.99 -23.55 -10.90
C GLU A 154 1.74 -22.59 -12.06
N ASN A 155 0.64 -21.83 -11.99
CA ASN A 155 0.28 -20.85 -13.01
C ASN A 155 0.91 -19.48 -12.79
N LYS A 156 1.64 -19.30 -11.67
CA LYS A 156 2.26 -18.02 -11.25
C LYS A 156 1.24 -16.89 -11.11
N LEU A 157 0.02 -17.23 -10.73
CA LEU A 157 -1.06 -16.31 -10.49
C LEU A 157 -1.13 -15.91 -9.02
N PHE A 158 -1.74 -14.77 -8.80
CA PHE A 158 -1.89 -14.21 -7.49
C PHE A 158 -3.20 -13.44 -7.44
N SER A 159 -4.00 -13.67 -6.39
CA SER A 159 -5.35 -13.13 -6.26
C SER A 159 -5.59 -12.52 -4.90
N PHE A 160 -6.45 -11.52 -4.89
CA PHE A 160 -7.02 -10.92 -3.69
C PHE A 160 -8.52 -10.99 -3.81
N ASP A 161 -9.15 -11.53 -2.78
CA ASP A 161 -10.60 -11.51 -2.66
C ASP A 161 -10.95 -10.93 -1.30
N LEU A 162 -11.75 -9.86 -1.29
CA LEU A 162 -12.11 -9.17 -0.04
C LEU A 162 -12.99 -10.10 0.78
N THR A 163 -12.60 -10.36 2.02
CA THR A 163 -13.34 -11.22 2.96
C THR A 163 -13.27 -10.61 4.34
N TYR A 164 -14.36 -10.60 5.11
CA TYR A 164 -14.26 -10.19 6.50
C TYR A 164 -13.79 -11.38 7.33
N CYS A 165 -12.65 -11.25 8.01
CA CYS A 165 -12.13 -12.36 8.83
C CYS A 165 -13.09 -12.76 9.95
N SER A 166 -13.98 -11.85 10.38
CA SER A 166 -15.04 -12.12 11.35
C SER A 166 -16.14 -13.06 10.84
N ASP A 167 -16.23 -13.24 9.53
CA ASP A 167 -17.30 -14.00 8.87
C ASP A 167 -16.85 -15.43 8.53
N LEU A 168 -15.63 -15.82 8.96
CA LEU A 168 -15.01 -17.12 8.70
C LEU A 168 -15.12 -18.09 9.91
N ASP A 169 -15.89 -17.71 10.93
CA ASP A 169 -16.17 -18.52 12.13
C ASP A 169 -17.48 -19.32 12.03
#